data_AF-A0A926A836-F1
#
_entry.id   AF-A0A926A836-F1
#
_cell.length_a   1.000
_cell.length_b   1.000
_cell.length_c   1.000
_cell.angle_alpha   90.00
_cell.angle_beta   90.00
_cell.angle_gamma   90.00
#
_symmetry.space_group_name_H-M   'P 1'
#
loop_
_entity.id
_entity.type
_entity.pdbx_description
1 polymer ?
#
loop_
_entity_poly.entity_id
_entity_poly.type
_entity_poly.pdbx_seq_one_letter_code
_entity_poly.pdbx_strand_id
1 'polypeptide(L)'
;MKHMLSTLILLLCCFVIYPTITVLAQGTVLADTGFRPQQHGFSFANYGNETNPVNLTPQTMQKVFGDTVCKAIQAGACVLTASSQAWMTQRNEEMEGGHCEGMAALSKL
;
A
#
# COMPACT_ATOMS: atom_id res chain seq x y z
N MET A 1 -16.93 38.25 34.89
CA MET A 1 -18.08 38.27 33.95
C MET A 1 -17.71 38.58 32.50
N LYS A 2 -16.82 39.56 32.22
CA LYS A 2 -16.41 39.92 30.83
C LYS A 2 -15.72 38.78 30.05
N HIS A 3 -14.95 37.93 30.75
CA HIS A 3 -14.26 36.79 30.11
C HIS A 3 -15.18 35.59 29.81
N MET A 4 -16.24 35.36 30.60
CA MET A 4 -17.24 34.31 30.34
C MET A 4 -18.14 34.65 29.14
N LEU A 5 -18.42 35.94 28.92
CA LEU A 5 -19.22 36.38 27.77
C LEU A 5 -18.43 36.26 26.45
N SER A 6 -17.11 36.51 26.49
CA SER A 6 -16.22 36.36 25.33
C SER A 6 -16.03 34.89 24.91
N THR A 7 -15.95 33.96 25.89
CA THR A 7 -15.84 32.52 25.60
C THR A 7 -17.14 31.91 25.09
N LEU A 8 -18.29 32.39 25.57
CA LEU A 8 -19.60 31.93 25.09
C LEU A 8 -19.91 32.41 23.66
N ILE A 9 -19.49 33.64 23.30
CA ILE A 9 -19.63 34.17 21.94
C ILE A 9 -18.73 33.42 20.95
N LEU A 10 -17.50 33.07 21.33
CA LEU A 10 -16.57 32.32 20.48
C LEU A 10 -17.06 30.88 20.22
N LEU A 11 -17.65 30.23 21.23
CA LEU A 11 -18.23 28.87 21.12
C LEU A 11 -19.52 28.85 20.27
N LEU A 12 -20.38 29.88 20.37
CA LEU A 12 -21.57 30.00 19.51
C LEU A 12 -21.21 30.28 18.05
N CYS A 13 -20.15 31.05 17.77
CA CYS A 13 -19.65 31.26 16.42
C CYS A 13 -19.11 29.96 15.79
N CYS A 14 -18.45 29.09 16.57
CA CYS A 14 -17.93 27.83 16.03
C CYS A 14 -18.99 26.77 15.70
N PHE A 15 -20.24 26.88 16.19
CA PHE A 15 -21.30 25.93 15.79
C PHE A 15 -22.19 26.43 14.64
N VAL A 16 -22.23 27.75 14.40
CA VAL A 16 -23.10 28.34 13.36
C VAL A 16 -22.36 28.56 12.03
N ILE A 17 -21.02 28.57 12.03
CA ILE A 17 -20.22 28.97 10.85
C ILE A 17 -19.46 27.81 10.20
N TYR A 18 -19.51 26.59 10.74
CA TYR A 18 -19.07 25.42 9.98
C TYR A 18 -20.27 24.89 9.20
N PRO A 19 -20.46 25.25 7.92
CA PRO A 19 -21.36 24.46 7.10
C PRO A 19 -20.85 23.02 7.19
N THR A 20 -21.74 22.09 7.51
CA THR A 20 -21.51 20.69 7.21
C THR A 20 -21.38 20.62 5.69
N ILE A 21 -20.15 20.69 5.20
CA ILE A 21 -19.85 20.49 3.78
C ILE A 21 -20.17 19.02 3.51
N THR A 22 -21.42 18.77 3.17
CA THR A 22 -21.85 17.48 2.63
C THR A 22 -21.49 17.53 1.15
N VAL A 23 -20.23 17.24 0.81
CA VAL A 23 -19.85 17.01 -0.59
C VAL A 23 -20.52 15.71 -1.01
N LEU A 24 -21.77 15.78 -1.48
CA LEU A 24 -22.28 14.78 -2.40
C LEU A 24 -21.63 15.10 -3.74
N ALA A 25 -20.42 14.58 -3.96
CA ALA A 25 -19.85 14.53 -5.29
C ALA A 25 -20.75 13.61 -6.13
N GLN A 26 -21.84 14.15 -6.67
CA GLN A 26 -22.71 13.50 -7.65
C GLN A 26 -22.02 13.63 -9.01
N GLY A 27 -20.86 12.99 -9.14
CA GLY A 27 -20.23 12.79 -10.42
C GLY A 27 -21.05 11.80 -11.24
N THR A 28 -21.28 12.11 -12.51
CA THR A 28 -21.81 11.12 -13.45
C THR A 28 -20.72 10.09 -13.73
N VAL A 29 -21.01 8.81 -13.51
CA VAL A 29 -20.12 7.71 -13.92
C VAL A 29 -20.11 7.67 -15.45
N LEU A 30 -18.99 8.05 -16.07
CA LEU A 30 -18.84 8.05 -17.54
C LEU A 30 -18.44 6.68 -18.09
N ALA A 31 -17.86 5.80 -17.25
CA ALA A 31 -17.49 4.44 -17.60
C ALA A 31 -17.47 3.56 -16.35
N ASP A 32 -18.01 2.35 -16.46
CA ASP A 32 -17.93 1.28 -15.45
C ASP A 32 -17.61 -0.03 -16.17
N THR A 33 -16.51 -0.67 -15.81
CA THR A 33 -16.11 -1.97 -16.37
C THR A 33 -16.88 -3.14 -15.76
N GLY A 34 -17.66 -2.89 -14.71
CA GLY A 34 -18.28 -3.94 -13.91
C GLY A 34 -17.28 -4.75 -13.08
N PHE A 35 -16.00 -4.34 -13.03
CA PHE A 35 -14.99 -5.04 -12.24
C PHE A 35 -15.29 -4.91 -10.75
N ARG A 36 -15.70 -6.02 -10.13
CA ARG A 36 -16.08 -6.13 -8.72
C ARG A 36 -15.52 -7.45 -8.16
N PRO A 37 -14.23 -7.52 -7.82
CA PRO A 37 -13.67 -8.72 -7.20
C PRO A 37 -14.38 -8.98 -5.87
N GLN A 38 -14.70 -10.26 -5.60
CA GLN A 38 -15.19 -10.69 -4.30
C GLN A 38 -14.14 -10.44 -3.23
N GLN A 39 -14.54 -10.42 -1.95
CA GLN A 39 -13.58 -10.45 -0.86
C GLN A 39 -12.70 -11.70 -1.00
N HIS A 40 -11.37 -11.53 -1.00
CA HIS A 40 -10.41 -12.60 -1.33
C HIS A 40 -10.61 -13.20 -2.74
N GLY A 41 -11.09 -12.41 -3.70
CA GLY A 41 -11.39 -12.85 -5.07
C GLY A 41 -10.17 -13.10 -5.97
N PHE A 42 -8.95 -12.93 -5.45
CA PHE A 42 -7.71 -13.26 -6.14
C PHE A 42 -7.03 -14.45 -5.48
N SER A 43 -6.29 -15.24 -6.28
CA SER A 43 -5.59 -16.45 -5.81
C SER A 43 -4.35 -16.17 -4.97
N PHE A 44 -3.83 -14.94 -4.99
CA PHE A 44 -2.69 -14.55 -4.16
C PHE A 44 -3.14 -14.09 -2.76
N ALA A 45 -2.33 -14.39 -1.76
CA ALA A 45 -2.61 -14.03 -0.37
C ALA A 45 -1.90 -12.73 0.01
N ASN A 46 -2.63 -11.83 0.66
CA ASN A 46 -2.10 -10.72 1.43
C ASN A 46 -2.29 -11.03 2.91
N TYR A 47 -1.28 -10.82 3.72
CA TYR A 47 -1.28 -11.21 5.13
C TYR A 47 -0.41 -10.27 5.97
N GLY A 48 -0.72 -10.19 7.27
CA GLY A 48 0.09 -9.44 8.23
C GLY A 48 1.39 -10.17 8.59
N ASN A 49 2.15 -9.59 9.51
CA ASN A 49 3.46 -10.13 9.92
C ASN A 49 3.37 -11.08 11.14
N GLU A 50 2.16 -11.51 11.54
CA GLU A 50 1.92 -12.22 12.81
C GLU A 50 2.63 -13.57 12.88
N THR A 51 2.91 -14.19 11.73
CA THR A 51 3.59 -15.49 11.64
C THR A 51 5.07 -15.38 11.27
N ASN A 52 5.65 -14.17 11.27
CA ASN A 52 6.99 -13.89 10.73
C ASN A 52 7.22 -14.51 9.34
N PRO A 53 6.36 -14.21 8.34
CA PRO A 53 6.54 -14.66 6.97
C PRO A 53 7.91 -14.29 6.38
N VAL A 54 8.30 -15.03 5.33
CA VAL A 54 9.57 -14.84 4.65
C VAL A 54 9.49 -13.60 3.74
N ASN A 55 10.32 -12.61 4.08
CA ASN A 55 10.55 -11.40 3.29
C ASN A 55 11.21 -11.68 1.92
N LEU A 56 11.46 -10.64 1.13
CA LEU A 56 12.14 -10.78 -0.16
C LEU A 56 13.55 -11.34 0.00
N THR A 57 13.89 -12.27 -0.89
CA THR A 57 15.21 -12.88 -1.01
C THR A 57 15.82 -12.56 -2.38
N PRO A 58 17.14 -12.75 -2.58
CA PRO A 58 17.75 -12.64 -3.90
C PRO A 58 17.07 -13.50 -4.99
N GLN A 59 16.57 -14.67 -4.62
CA GLN A 59 15.82 -15.53 -5.52
C GLN A 59 14.45 -14.92 -5.88
N THR A 60 13.74 -14.35 -4.91
CA THR A 60 12.47 -13.66 -5.15
C THR A 60 12.68 -12.44 -6.05
N MET A 61 13.74 -11.66 -5.78
CA MET A 61 14.14 -10.53 -6.62
C MET A 61 14.38 -10.95 -8.08
N GLN A 62 15.15 -12.02 -8.29
CA GLN A 62 15.38 -12.57 -9.64
C GLN A 62 14.09 -13.06 -10.29
N LYS A 63 13.19 -13.71 -9.54
CA LYS A 63 11.91 -14.20 -10.08
C LYS A 63 10.99 -13.06 -10.54
N VAL A 64 11.00 -11.93 -9.84
CA VAL A 64 10.15 -10.78 -10.15
C VAL A 64 10.73 -9.97 -11.29
N PHE A 65 12.01 -9.59 -11.19
CA PHE A 65 12.66 -8.62 -12.08
C PHE A 65 13.53 -9.26 -13.18
N GLY A 66 13.73 -10.57 -13.15
CA GLY A 66 14.61 -11.29 -14.07
C GLY A 66 16.08 -11.13 -13.73
N ASP A 67 16.96 -11.64 -14.60
CA ASP A 67 18.41 -11.73 -14.34
C ASP A 67 19.10 -10.36 -14.20
N THR A 68 18.45 -9.27 -14.62
CA THR A 68 19.05 -7.92 -14.55
C THR A 68 19.39 -7.45 -13.14
N VAL A 69 18.76 -8.04 -12.11
CA VAL A 69 19.05 -7.71 -10.70
C VAL A 69 20.30 -8.41 -10.19
N CYS A 70 20.75 -9.45 -10.89
CA CYS A 70 21.91 -10.25 -10.53
C CYS A 70 23.17 -9.65 -11.15
N LYS A 71 24.18 -9.34 -10.33
CA LYS A 71 25.52 -9.03 -10.84
C LYS A 71 26.23 -10.27 -11.38
N ALA A 72 25.88 -11.44 -10.83
CA ALA A 72 26.37 -12.75 -11.23
C ALA A 72 25.38 -13.83 -10.78
N ILE A 73 25.38 -14.96 -11.49
CA ILE A 73 24.68 -16.18 -11.07
C ILE A 73 25.77 -17.24 -10.79
N GLN A 74 25.90 -17.66 -9.53
CA GLN A 74 26.94 -18.59 -9.09
C GLN A 74 26.29 -19.84 -8.53
N ALA A 75 26.59 -21.00 -9.12
CA ALA A 75 25.95 -22.28 -8.76
C ALA A 75 24.40 -22.21 -8.71
N GLY A 76 23.80 -21.43 -9.62
CA GLY A 76 22.36 -21.22 -9.69
C GLY A 76 21.80 -20.17 -8.71
N ALA A 77 22.62 -19.55 -7.85
CA ALA A 77 22.19 -18.49 -6.94
C ALA A 77 22.49 -17.10 -7.53
N CYS A 78 21.48 -16.23 -7.51
CA CYS A 78 21.62 -14.81 -7.87
C CYS A 78 22.38 -14.05 -6.79
N VAL A 79 23.52 -13.48 -7.15
CA VAL A 79 24.19 -12.46 -6.33
C VAL A 79 23.72 -11.10 -6.81
N LEU A 80 22.99 -10.37 -5.96
CA LEU A 80 22.39 -9.10 -6.35
C LEU A 80 23.43 -8.02 -6.68
N THR A 81 23.06 -7.13 -7.60
CA THR A 81 23.71 -5.82 -7.74
C THR A 81 23.52 -5.00 -6.46
N ALA A 82 24.40 -4.03 -6.21
CA ALA A 82 24.32 -3.20 -5.01
C ALA A 82 22.99 -2.43 -4.92
N SER A 83 22.50 -1.90 -6.05
CA SER A 83 21.20 -1.22 -6.12
C SER A 83 20.03 -2.16 -5.83
N SER A 84 20.06 -3.38 -6.36
CA SER A 84 19.00 -4.37 -6.12
C SER A 84 18.99 -4.85 -4.67
N GLN A 85 20.16 -5.02 -4.05
CA GLN A 85 20.27 -5.34 -2.63
C GLN A 85 19.70 -4.21 -1.76
N ALA A 86 20.07 -2.96 -2.03
CA ALA A 86 19.57 -1.80 -1.29
C ALA A 86 18.05 -1.68 -1.40
N TRP A 87 17.51 -1.88 -2.61
CA TRP A 87 16.07 -1.91 -2.83
C TRP A 87 15.39 -3.04 -2.05
N MET A 88 15.94 -4.25 -2.10
CA MET A 88 15.39 -5.41 -1.37
C MET A 88 15.35 -5.14 0.14
N THR A 89 16.41 -4.57 0.71
CA THR A 89 16.47 -4.19 2.12
C THR A 89 15.40 -3.16 2.46
N GLN A 90 15.28 -2.08 1.68
CA GLN A 90 14.25 -1.06 1.91
C GLN A 90 12.83 -1.65 1.86
N ARG A 91 12.54 -2.51 0.89
CA ARG A 91 11.22 -3.14 0.78
C ARG A 91 10.94 -4.12 1.90
N ASN A 92 11.95 -4.85 2.36
CA ASN A 92 11.80 -5.72 3.53
C ASN A 92 11.47 -4.93 4.81
N GLU A 93 11.99 -3.71 4.97
CA GLU A 93 11.61 -2.82 6.08
C GLU A 93 10.14 -2.36 5.95
N GLU A 94 9.69 -2.03 4.74
CA GLU A 94 8.29 -1.65 4.48
C GLU A 94 7.32 -2.83 4.70
N MET A 95 7.77 -4.06 4.46
CA MET A 95 6.99 -5.29 4.63
C MET A 95 6.74 -5.68 6.10
N GLU A 96 7.31 -4.96 7.07
CA GLU A 96 6.94 -5.09 8.49
C GLU A 96 5.45 -4.80 8.73
N GLY A 97 4.84 -3.96 7.89
CA GLY A 97 3.39 -3.71 7.92
C GLY A 97 2.55 -4.87 7.35
N GLY A 98 3.17 -5.91 6.82
CA GLY A 98 2.52 -7.04 6.14
C GLY A 98 3.02 -7.24 4.71
N HIS A 99 2.65 -8.37 4.13
CA HIS A 99 3.01 -8.76 2.78
C HIS A 99 1.83 -8.54 1.84
N CYS A 100 2.08 -7.76 0.78
CA CYS A 100 1.09 -7.39 -0.21
C CYS A 100 1.55 -7.80 -1.61
N GLU A 101 0.71 -8.55 -2.30
CA GLU A 101 0.83 -8.88 -3.72
C GLU A 101 -0.21 -8.09 -4.52
N GLY A 102 0.15 -7.79 -5.78
CA GLY A 102 -0.69 -7.02 -6.70
C GLY A 102 -1.25 -7.87 -7.84
N MET A 103 -2.20 -7.30 -8.62
CA MET A 103 -2.82 -7.97 -9.77
C MET A 103 -1.81 -8.46 -10.83
N ALA A 104 -0.62 -7.84 -10.90
CA ALA A 104 0.46 -8.27 -11.77
C ALA A 104 0.89 -9.72 -11.51
N ALA A 105 0.73 -10.24 -10.28
CA ALA A 105 1.00 -11.63 -9.95
C ALA A 105 0.16 -12.62 -10.78
N LEU A 106 -1.03 -12.21 -11.21
CA LEU A 106 -1.93 -13.04 -12.03
C LEU A 106 -1.49 -13.18 -13.48
N SER A 107 -0.58 -12.31 -13.96
CA SER A 107 -0.07 -12.37 -15.34
C SER A 107 0.96 -13.48 -15.59
N LYS A 108 1.44 -14.12 -14.51
CA LYS A 108 2.41 -15.23 -14.57
C LYS A 108 1.76 -16.61 -14.37
N LEU A 109 0.43 -16.69 -14.35
CA LEU A 109 -0.35 -17.94 -14.21
C LEU A 109 -0.72 -18.52 -15.58
#